data_AF-A0A7T0MB22-F1
#
_entry.id   AF-A0A7T0MB22-F1
#
_cell.length_a   1.000
_cell.length_b   1.000
_cell.length_c   1.000
_cell.angle_alpha   90.00
_cell.angle_beta   90.00
_cell.angle_gamma   90.00
#
_symmetry.space_group_name_H-M   'P 1'
#
loop_
_entity.id
_entity.type
_entity.pdbx_description
1 polymer ?
#
loop_
_entity_poly.entity_id
_entity_poly.type
_entity_poly.pdbx_seq_one_letter_code
_entity_poly.pdbx_strand_id
1 'polypeptide(L)'
;MSDILLYPITIEQKGKRWVYHSYQFPEIKGSSFDLENVYLTAKEQLEKHLYHFFLNQESALPPSWEKENEKVLIVAVSKKEILQKYGSTPVKKMVSIPSWLSYQAEKEGLSLSKVLQEAIKEKINRNEGRK
;
A
#
# COMPACT_ATOMS: atom_id res chain seq x y z
N MET A 1 -9.00 -11.33 17.00
CA MET A 1 -7.66 -11.95 16.84
C MET A 1 -6.76 -10.88 16.23
N SER A 2 -5.53 -10.75 16.72
CA SER A 2 -4.60 -9.70 16.27
C SER A 2 -4.14 -10.03 14.84
N ASP A 3 -4.54 -9.21 13.88
CA ASP A 3 -4.24 -9.34 12.43
C ASP A 3 -2.81 -8.82 12.11
N ILE A 4 -1.87 -9.10 13.02
CA ILE A 4 -0.48 -8.64 12.94
C ILE A 4 0.32 -9.64 12.12
N LEU A 5 0.97 -9.14 11.07
CA LEU A 5 1.91 -9.87 10.23
C LEU A 5 3.34 -9.42 10.56
N LEU A 6 4.25 -10.38 10.63
CA LEU A 6 5.66 -10.15 10.98
C LEU A 6 6.53 -10.46 9.78
N TYR A 7 7.14 -9.44 9.18
CA TYR A 7 8.02 -9.62 8.02
C TYR A 7 9.48 -9.49 8.43
N PRO A 8 10.33 -10.47 8.09
CA PRO A 8 11.76 -10.32 8.23
C PRO A 8 12.33 -9.45 7.11
N ILE A 9 13.11 -8.45 7.50
CA ILE A 9 13.89 -7.60 6.60
C ILE A 9 15.36 -7.81 6.91
N THR A 10 16.15 -8.25 5.94
CA THR A 10 17.59 -8.48 6.14
C THR A 10 18.31 -7.14 6.20
N ILE A 11 19.23 -7.00 7.15
CA ILE A 11 20.04 -5.80 7.37
C ILE A 11 21.53 -6.14 7.36
N GLU A 12 22.34 -5.22 6.81
CA GLU A 12 23.78 -5.35 6.72
C GLU A 12 24.44 -4.01 7.01
N GLN A 13 25.51 -3.99 7.80
CA GLN A 13 26.27 -2.76 8.07
C GLN A 13 27.39 -2.62 7.04
N LYS A 14 27.33 -1.58 6.21
CA LYS A 14 28.38 -1.23 5.23
C LYS A 14 29.03 0.09 5.65
N GLY A 15 30.14 -0.01 6.39
CA GLY A 15 30.85 1.13 6.95
C GLY A 15 29.99 1.87 7.98
N LYS A 16 29.67 3.14 7.68
CA LYS A 16 28.84 4.00 8.56
C LYS A 16 27.34 3.92 8.27
N ARG A 17 26.90 3.10 7.31
CA ARG A 17 25.49 2.98 6.91
C ARG A 17 24.97 1.58 7.14
N TRP A 18 23.70 1.50 7.46
CA TRP A 18 22.91 0.28 7.48
C TRP A 18 22.16 0.17 6.16
N VAL A 19 22.30 -0.97 5.49
CA VAL A 19 21.58 -1.33 4.27
C VAL A 19 20.54 -2.36 4.65
N TYR A 20 19.33 -2.23 4.11
CA TYR A 20 18.28 -3.21 4.31
C TYR A 20 17.68 -3.66 2.98
N HIS A 21 17.19 -4.89 2.94
CA HIS A 21 16.47 -5.46 1.80
C HIS A 21 15.50 -6.55 2.25
N SER A 22 14.36 -6.65 1.56
CA SER A 22 13.44 -7.78 1.70
C SER A 22 13.73 -8.84 0.64
N TYR A 23 13.71 -10.12 1.01
CA TYR A 23 13.77 -11.22 0.05
C TYR A 23 12.48 -11.44 -0.71
N GLN A 24 11.34 -11.26 -0.03
CA GLN A 24 10.03 -11.47 -0.63
C GLN A 24 9.67 -10.33 -1.58
N PHE A 25 10.18 -9.13 -1.30
CA PHE A 25 9.79 -7.88 -1.93
C PHE A 25 11.05 -7.10 -2.35
N PRO A 26 11.66 -7.42 -3.51
CA PRO A 26 12.94 -6.84 -3.94
C PRO A 26 12.96 -5.31 -4.10
N GLU A 27 11.78 -4.70 -4.24
CA GLU A 27 11.57 -3.26 -4.24
C GLU A 27 11.70 -2.62 -2.86
N ILE A 28 11.52 -3.39 -1.78
CA ILE A 28 11.73 -2.93 -0.41
C ILE A 28 13.22 -3.05 -0.09
N LYS A 29 13.93 -1.94 -0.29
CA LYS A 29 15.36 -1.82 -0.02
C LYS A 29 15.74 -0.37 0.19
N GLY A 30 16.84 -0.15 0.90
CA GLY A 30 17.36 1.18 1.13
C GLY A 30 18.58 1.18 2.02
N SER A 31 18.99 2.39 2.43
CA SER A 31 20.04 2.54 3.43
C SER A 31 19.84 3.78 4.28
N SER A 32 20.20 3.70 5.56
CA SER A 32 20.24 4.83 6.49
C SER A 32 21.51 4.81 7.33
N PHE A 33 21.71 5.84 8.16
CA PHE A 33 22.84 5.93 9.09
C PHE A 33 22.57 5.18 10.41
N ASP A 34 21.31 5.01 10.78
CA ASP A 34 20.87 4.39 12.03
C ASP A 34 19.76 3.36 11.80
N LEU A 35 19.61 2.42 12.75
CA LEU A 35 18.66 1.33 12.67
C LEU A 35 17.20 1.78 12.81
N GLU A 36 16.94 2.90 13.50
CA GLU A 36 15.59 3.43 13.67
C GLU A 36 15.02 3.90 12.33
N ASN A 37 15.77 4.69 11.58
CA ASN A 37 15.39 5.13 10.25
C ASN A 37 15.32 3.96 9.25
N VAL A 38 16.18 2.95 9.38
CA VAL A 38 16.03 1.69 8.62
C VAL A 38 14.67 1.06 8.91
N TYR A 39 14.30 0.90 10.18
CA TYR A 39 13.01 0.34 10.57
C TYR A 39 11.83 1.15 10.05
N LEU A 40 11.83 2.47 10.26
CA LEU A 40 10.75 3.37 9.84
C LEU A 40 10.56 3.35 8.32
N THR A 41 11.66 3.44 7.56
CA THR A 41 11.60 3.45 6.09
C THR A 41 11.20 2.10 5.54
N ALA A 42 11.77 1.00 6.06
CA ALA A 42 11.39 -0.35 5.64
C ALA A 42 9.92 -0.65 5.94
N LYS A 43 9.43 -0.24 7.12
CA LYS A 43 8.03 -0.36 7.50
C LYS A 43 7.12 0.43 6.56
N GLU A 44 7.45 1.68 6.26
CA GLU A 44 6.63 2.49 5.36
C GLU A 44 6.58 1.91 3.94
N GLN A 45 7.70 1.45 3.40
CA GLN A 45 7.76 0.79 2.09
C GLN A 45 6.92 -0.50 2.09
N LEU A 46 7.06 -1.33 3.13
CA LEU A 46 6.31 -2.57 3.29
C LEU A 46 4.80 -2.31 3.38
N GLU A 47 4.37 -1.38 4.22
CA GLU A 47 2.94 -1.04 4.35
C GLU A 47 2.34 -0.56 3.02
N LYS A 48 3.06 0.28 2.26
CA LYS A 48 2.64 0.73 0.92
C LYS A 48 2.53 -0.44 -0.06
N HIS A 49 3.50 -1.34 -0.05
CA HIS A 49 3.51 -2.51 -0.93
C HIS A 49 2.34 -3.46 -0.60
N LEU A 50 2.16 -3.78 0.68
CA LEU A 50 1.09 -4.66 1.16
C LEU A 50 -0.30 -4.08 0.92
N TYR A 51 -0.45 -2.76 0.96
CA TYR A 51 -1.72 -2.12 0.59
C TYR A 51 -2.16 -2.50 -0.83
N HIS A 52 -1.24 -2.51 -1.80
CA HIS A 52 -1.54 -2.94 -3.17
C HIS A 52 -1.94 -4.42 -3.24
N PHE A 53 -1.25 -5.30 -2.51
CA PHE A 53 -1.59 -6.72 -2.44
C PHE A 53 -2.99 -6.94 -1.87
N PHE A 54 -3.34 -6.25 -0.79
CA PHE A 54 -4.66 -6.34 -0.18
C PHE A 54 -5.77 -5.81 -1.10
N LEU A 55 -5.51 -4.78 -1.90
CA LEU A 55 -6.45 -4.30 -2.92
C LEU A 55 -6.70 -5.34 -4.02
N ASN A 56 -5.66 -6.07 -4.42
CA ASN A 56 -5.74 -7.09 -5.47
C ASN A 56 -6.23 -8.47 -4.97
N GLN A 57 -6.53 -8.60 -3.67
CA GLN A 57 -6.83 -9.88 -3.01
C GLN A 57 -5.70 -10.91 -3.16
N GLU A 58 -4.45 -10.43 -3.30
CA GLU A 58 -3.28 -11.29 -3.37
C GLU A 58 -2.87 -11.77 -1.96
N SER A 59 -2.30 -12.97 -1.90
CA SER A 59 -1.77 -13.52 -0.65
C SER A 59 -0.49 -12.79 -0.28
N ALA A 60 -0.50 -12.15 0.88
CA ALA A 60 0.67 -11.50 1.45
C ALA A 60 1.05 -12.19 2.77
N LEU A 61 1.33 -13.48 2.75
CA LEU A 61 1.83 -14.15 3.94
C LEU A 61 3.32 -13.84 4.13
N PRO A 62 3.78 -13.59 5.37
CA PRO A 62 5.19 -13.36 5.63
C PRO A 62 6.02 -14.63 5.34
N PRO A 63 7.29 -14.47 4.91
CA PRO A 63 8.19 -15.57 4.66
C PRO A 63 8.76 -16.09 5.99
N SER A 64 9.31 -17.31 5.98
CA SER A 64 10.10 -17.79 7.12
C SER A 64 11.35 -16.94 7.33
N TRP A 65 11.78 -16.82 8.59
CA TRP A 65 12.90 -16.01 9.07
C TRP A 65 14.08 -16.88 9.54
N GLU A 66 13.99 -18.20 9.36
CA GLU A 66 15.04 -19.17 9.66
C GLU A 66 16.09 -19.19 8.54
N LYS A 67 16.97 -18.20 8.53
CA LYS A 67 18.22 -18.25 7.75
C LYS A 67 19.41 -18.08 8.68
N GLU A 68 20.31 -19.06 8.65
CA GLU A 68 21.56 -18.99 9.40
C GLU A 68 22.46 -17.84 8.88
N ASN A 69 23.08 -17.12 9.81
CA ASN A 69 24.09 -16.08 9.56
C ASN A 69 23.62 -14.74 8.98
N GLU A 70 22.32 -14.45 8.91
CA GLU A 70 21.81 -13.14 8.51
C GLU A 70 21.23 -12.34 9.68
N LYS A 71 21.56 -11.04 9.74
CA LYS A 71 20.91 -10.13 10.67
C LYS A 71 19.55 -9.74 10.08
N VAL A 72 18.48 -10.04 10.80
CA VAL A 72 17.11 -9.72 10.41
C VAL A 72 16.47 -8.75 11.38
N LEU A 73 15.72 -7.81 10.82
CA LEU A 73 14.85 -6.87 11.51
C LEU A 73 13.40 -7.33 11.30
N ILE A 74 12.69 -7.62 12.39
CA ILE A 74 11.28 -8.01 12.31
C ILE A 74 10.42 -6.75 12.28
N VAL A 75 9.69 -6.57 11.17
CA VAL A 75 8.76 -5.46 10.97
C VAL A 75 7.33 -5.97 11.19
N ALA A 76 6.68 -5.44 12.22
CA ALA A 76 5.29 -5.74 12.52
C ALA A 76 4.36 -4.77 11.79
N VAL A 77 3.37 -5.32 11.08
CA VAL A 77 2.35 -4.56 10.36
C VAL A 77 0.96 -5.13 10.62
N SER A 78 -0.06 -4.28 10.58
CA SER A 78 -1.46 -4.68 10.75
C SER A 78 -2.23 -4.40 9.48
N LYS A 79 -2.95 -5.41 8.96
CA LYS A 79 -3.78 -5.25 7.76
C LYS A 79 -4.81 -4.13 7.94
N LYS A 80 -5.44 -4.06 9.12
CA LYS A 80 -6.41 -3.02 9.46
C LYS A 80 -5.79 -1.62 9.43
N GLU A 81 -4.61 -1.46 10.01
CA GLU A 81 -3.90 -0.16 10.03
C GLU A 81 -3.49 0.27 8.62
N ILE A 82 -2.98 -0.65 7.81
CA ILE A 82 -2.61 -0.39 6.41
C ILE A 82 -3.84 0.07 5.62
N LEU A 83 -4.95 -0.66 5.68
CA LEU A 83 -6.17 -0.30 4.97
C LEU A 83 -6.72 1.05 5.43
N GLN A 84 -6.66 1.36 6.72
CA GLN A 84 -7.10 2.65 7.25
C GLN A 84 -6.19 3.79 6.77
N LYS A 85 -4.87 3.59 6.85
CA LYS A 85 -3.84 4.57 6.52
C LYS A 85 -3.83 4.92 5.03
N TYR A 86 -3.93 3.91 4.15
CA TYR A 86 -3.79 4.11 2.70
C TYR A 86 -5.14 4.11 1.96
N GLY A 87 -6.17 3.46 2.49
CA GLY A 87 -7.50 3.37 1.87
C GLY A 87 -8.34 4.64 1.95
N SER A 88 -8.06 5.51 2.91
CA SER A 88 -8.83 6.75 3.12
C SER A 88 -8.28 7.95 2.37
N THR A 89 -7.11 7.82 1.72
CA THR A 89 -6.42 8.95 1.09
C THR A 89 -7.10 9.29 -0.25
N PRO A 90 -7.70 10.49 -0.39
CA PRO A 90 -8.30 10.88 -1.67
C PRO A 90 -7.21 11.04 -2.73
N VAL A 91 -7.37 10.36 -3.88
CA VAL A 91 -6.44 10.49 -5.01
C VAL A 91 -7.08 11.40 -6.06
N LYS A 92 -6.44 12.54 -6.35
CA LYS A 92 -6.87 13.43 -7.43
C LYS A 92 -6.64 12.74 -8.78
N LYS A 93 -7.70 12.65 -9.58
CA LYS A 93 -7.65 12.18 -10.97
C LYS A 93 -8.17 13.28 -11.90
N MET A 94 -7.45 13.51 -12.99
CA MET A 94 -7.92 14.37 -14.08
C MET A 94 -8.74 13.52 -15.04
N VAL A 95 -9.92 13.99 -15.39
CA VAL A 95 -10.83 13.33 -16.33
C VAL A 95 -11.23 14.32 -17.42
N SER A 96 -11.43 13.81 -18.63
CA SER A 96 -11.92 14.59 -19.76
C SER A 96 -13.38 14.20 -20.02
N ILE A 97 -14.28 15.18 -19.99
CA ILE A 97 -15.71 15.01 -20.26
C ILE A 97 -16.16 16.05 -21.30
N PRO A 98 -17.25 15.80 -22.06
CA PRO A 98 -17.80 16.79 -22.97
C PRO A 98 -18.13 18.10 -22.28
N SER A 99 -17.85 19.24 -22.94
CA SER A 99 -18.07 20.59 -22.38
C SER A 99 -19.52 20.81 -21.92
N TRP A 100 -20.49 20.34 -22.71
CA TRP A 100 -21.91 20.44 -22.35
C TRP A 100 -22.24 19.71 -21.04
N LEU A 101 -21.58 18.58 -20.75
CA LEU A 101 -21.84 17.79 -19.55
C LEU A 101 -21.21 18.45 -18.31
N SER A 102 -20.02 19.03 -18.44
CA SER A 102 -19.38 19.82 -17.36
C SER A 102 -20.26 20.99 -16.97
N TYR A 103 -20.74 21.75 -17.96
CA TYR A 103 -21.61 22.90 -17.74
C TYR A 103 -22.92 22.52 -17.03
N GLN A 104 -23.59 21.45 -17.47
CA GLN A 104 -24.82 20.98 -16.81
C GLN A 104 -24.53 20.49 -15.39
N ALA A 105 -23.43 19.76 -15.16
CA ALA A 105 -23.07 19.29 -13.82
C ALA A 105 -22.82 20.45 -12.84
N GLU A 106 -22.12 21.50 -13.29
CA GLU A 106 -21.90 22.71 -12.51
C GLU A 106 -23.20 23.44 -12.19
N LYS A 107 -24.08 23.60 -13.21
CA LYS A 107 -25.39 24.25 -13.06
C LYS A 107 -26.28 23.55 -12.03
N GLU A 108 -26.28 22.22 -12.02
CA GLU A 108 -27.07 21.40 -11.09
C GLU A 108 -26.35 21.19 -9.73
N GLY A 109 -25.18 21.80 -9.51
CA GLY A 109 -24.44 21.70 -8.25
C GLY A 109 -23.86 20.32 -7.96
N LEU A 110 -23.63 19.51 -8.99
CA LEU A 110 -23.13 18.14 -8.84
C LEU A 110 -21.62 18.12 -8.55
N SER A 111 -21.24 17.30 -7.56
CA SER A 111 -19.82 17.00 -7.31
C SER A 111 -19.33 15.93 -8.29
N LEU A 112 -18.51 16.31 -9.28
CA LEU A 112 -17.92 15.37 -10.23
C LEU A 112 -17.18 14.21 -9.53
N SER A 113 -16.51 14.49 -8.42
CA SER A 113 -15.81 13.46 -7.63
C SER A 113 -16.79 12.43 -7.06
N LYS A 114 -17.92 12.89 -6.50
CA LYS A 114 -18.94 12.00 -5.91
C LYS A 114 -19.64 11.17 -6.99
N VAL A 115 -20.06 11.82 -8.07
CA VAL A 115 -20.71 11.17 -9.21
C VAL A 115 -19.81 10.08 -9.81
N LEU A 116 -18.52 10.37 -10.00
CA LEU A 116 -17.56 9.39 -10.51
C LEU A 116 -17.41 8.19 -9.57
N GLN A 117 -17.31 8.43 -8.25
CA GLN A 117 -17.18 7.35 -7.26
C GLN A 117 -18.42 6.44 -7.24
N GLU A 118 -19.62 7.02 -7.27
CA GLU A 118 -20.88 6.29 -7.31
C GLU A 118 -20.99 5.42 -8.57
N ALA A 119 -20.72 6.01 -9.75
CA ALA A 119 -20.77 5.32 -11.02
C ALA A 119 -19.74 4.18 -11.11
N ILE A 120 -18.54 4.35 -10.55
CA ILE A 120 -17.52 3.29 -10.51
C ILE A 120 -17.97 2.13 -9.61
N LYS A 121 -18.48 2.42 -8.40
CA LYS A 121 -18.99 1.40 -7.46
C LYS A 121 -20.14 0.60 -8.09
N GLU A 122 -21.07 1.29 -8.74
CA GLU A 122 -22.18 0.63 -9.44
C GLU A 122 -21.69 -0.34 -10.52
N LYS A 123 -20.71 0.09 -11.33
CA LYS A 123 -20.11 -0.77 -12.37
C LYS A 123 -19.37 -1.98 -11.82
N ILE A 124 -18.64 -1.82 -10.71
CA ILE A 124 -17.94 -2.93 -10.05
C ILE A 124 -18.96 -3.95 -9.55
N ASN A 125 -19.96 -3.51 -8.79
CA ASN A 125 -20.99 -4.40 -8.24
C ASN A 125 -21.77 -5.16 -9.33
N ARG A 126 -22.07 -4.49 -10.46
CA ARG A 126 -22.74 -5.13 -11.61
C ARG A 126 -21.91 -6.25 -12.25
N ASN A 127 -20.59 -6.16 -12.20
CA ASN A 127 -19.71 -7.17 -12.77
C ASN A 127 -19.51 -8.39 -11.85
N GLU A 128 -19.63 -8.21 -10.54
CA GLU A 128 -19.57 -9.32 -9.57
C GLU A 128 -20.82 -10.22 -9.65
N GLY A 129 -22.00 -9.66 -9.88
CA GLY A 129 -23.25 -10.42 -10.05
C GLY A 129 -23.41 -11.12 -11.42
N ARG A 130 -22.40 -11.06 -12.30
CA ARG A 130 -22.40 -11.70 -13.64
C ARG A 130 -21.38 -12.84 -13.78
N LYS A 131 -20.59 -13.11 -12.74
CA LYS A 131 -19.71 -14.29 -12.64
C LYS A 131 -20.41 -15.39 -11.88
#